data_AF-A0A2E5U525-F1
#
_entry.id   AF-A0A2E5U525-F1
#
_cell.length_a   1.000
_cell.length_b   1.000
_cell.length_c   1.000
_cell.angle_alpha   90.00
_cell.angle_beta   90.00
_cell.angle_gamma   90.00
#
_symmetry.space_group_name_H-M   'P 1'
#
loop_
_entity.id
_entity.type
_entity.pdbx_description
1 polymer ?
#
loop_
_entity_poly.entity_id
_entity_poly.type
_entity_poly.pdbx_seq_one_letter_code
_entity_poly.pdbx_strand_id
1 'polypeptide(L)'
;GCNGDSKTSENTTDDTNKKTETASEKTEKTVEEVENVDICRCLSEPGNTDWYKQNRYTCRDAISARLGVENWEAVSLNPKVSAGFDRLVKECGY
;
A
#
# COMPACT_ATOMS: atom_id res chain seq x y z
N GLY A 1 -43.65 -3.89 -37.54
CA GLY A 1 -43.52 -4.00 -36.08
C GLY A 1 -42.44 -5.01 -35.80
N CYS A 2 -41.47 -4.62 -34.97
CA CYS A 2 -40.14 -5.23 -34.83
C CYS A 2 -40.15 -6.60 -34.14
N ASN A 3 -39.30 -7.51 -34.63
CA ASN A 3 -38.88 -8.74 -33.96
C ASN A 3 -37.94 -8.39 -32.80
N GLY A 4 -38.14 -8.99 -31.63
CA GLY A 4 -37.33 -8.80 -30.44
C GLY A 4 -36.60 -10.08 -30.05
N ASP A 5 -35.32 -10.14 -30.39
CA ASP A 5 -34.32 -11.03 -29.78
C ASP A 5 -33.40 -10.17 -28.93
N SER A 6 -33.27 -10.45 -27.63
CA SER A 6 -32.01 -10.26 -26.88
C SER A 6 -32.10 -10.89 -25.50
N LYS A 7 -31.02 -11.62 -25.19
CA LYS A 7 -30.83 -12.58 -24.12
C LYS A 7 -30.76 -11.94 -22.73
N THR A 8 -31.43 -12.57 -21.77
CA THR A 8 -31.06 -12.56 -20.36
C THR A 8 -29.68 -13.19 -20.19
N SER A 9 -28.82 -12.55 -19.40
CA SER A 9 -27.59 -13.16 -18.88
C SER A 9 -27.49 -12.78 -17.41
N GLU A 10 -27.91 -13.71 -16.57
CA GLU A 10 -27.60 -13.78 -15.14
C GLU A 10 -26.21 -14.44 -14.98
N ASN A 11 -25.33 -13.79 -14.23
CA ASN A 11 -24.08 -14.30 -13.64
C ASN A 11 -23.61 -13.14 -12.73
N THR A 12 -23.23 -13.25 -11.46
CA THR A 12 -22.95 -14.36 -10.55
C THR A 12 -22.83 -13.74 -9.17
N THR A 13 -23.35 -14.41 -8.15
CA THR A 13 -23.07 -14.20 -6.71
C THR A 13 -21.65 -14.69 -6.34
N ASP A 14 -21.25 -14.41 -5.08
CA ASP A 14 -20.00 -14.71 -4.36
C ASP A 14 -18.92 -13.61 -4.45
N ASP A 15 -18.24 -13.19 -3.38
CA ASP A 15 -17.82 -13.97 -2.21
C ASP A 15 -17.98 -13.25 -0.87
N THR A 16 -18.40 -14.06 0.10
CA THR A 16 -18.22 -13.85 1.53
C THR A 16 -16.78 -14.21 1.92
N ASN A 17 -16.02 -13.32 2.57
CA ASN A 17 -14.95 -13.77 3.49
C ASN A 17 -14.59 -12.64 4.48
N LYS A 18 -15.27 -12.56 5.63
CA LYS A 18 -14.86 -13.17 6.91
C LYS A 18 -13.49 -12.68 7.41
N LYS A 19 -13.58 -11.75 8.36
CA LYS A 19 -12.71 -11.58 9.55
C LYS A 19 -11.68 -12.69 9.73
N THR A 20 -10.39 -12.35 9.88
CA THR A 20 -9.53 -12.97 10.90
C THR A 20 -8.39 -12.01 11.27
N GLU A 21 -8.25 -11.83 12.59
CA GLU A 21 -7.22 -11.06 13.27
C GLU A 21 -5.91 -11.85 13.34
N THR A 22 -4.78 -11.13 13.20
CA THR A 22 -3.52 -11.28 13.94
C THR A 22 -2.88 -12.67 14.07
N ALA A 23 -1.78 -12.91 13.35
CA ALA A 23 -0.43 -13.04 13.93
C ALA A 23 0.55 -13.64 12.92
N SER A 24 1.66 -12.94 12.70
CA SER A 24 2.99 -13.51 12.47
C SER A 24 3.10 -14.64 11.45
N GLU A 25 2.82 -14.37 10.18
CA GLU A 25 3.37 -15.15 9.09
C GLU A 25 3.86 -14.20 8.02
N LYS A 26 5.03 -14.51 7.47
CA LYS A 26 5.71 -13.78 6.42
C LYS A 26 4.85 -13.89 5.16
N THR A 27 3.80 -13.08 5.09
CA THR A 27 2.94 -12.97 3.91
C THR A 27 3.83 -12.48 2.79
N GLU A 28 4.03 -13.32 1.77
CA GLU A 28 4.41 -12.87 0.43
C GLU A 28 3.37 -11.85 0.00
N LYS A 29 3.63 -10.59 0.36
CA LYS A 29 2.91 -9.45 -0.17
C LYS A 29 3.19 -9.48 -1.66
N THR A 30 2.17 -9.77 -2.44
CA THR A 30 2.26 -9.80 -3.90
C THR A 30 2.89 -8.48 -4.35
N VAL A 31 3.89 -8.58 -5.24
CA VAL A 31 4.69 -7.45 -5.73
C VAL A 31 3.80 -6.29 -6.21
N GLU A 32 2.61 -6.59 -6.74
CA GLU A 32 1.59 -5.61 -7.15
C GLU A 32 1.08 -4.72 -6.01
N GLU A 33 1.00 -5.18 -4.76
CA GLU A 33 0.46 -4.38 -3.66
C GLU A 33 1.51 -3.41 -3.07
N VAL A 34 2.80 -3.64 -3.34
CA VAL A 34 3.88 -2.71 -2.97
C VAL A 34 3.96 -1.57 -3.98
N GLU A 35 3.68 -1.84 -5.26
CA GLU A 35 3.69 -0.83 -6.32
C GLU A 35 2.52 0.15 -6.25
N ASN A 36 1.42 -0.22 -5.58
CA ASN A 36 0.18 0.57 -5.58
C ASN A 36 -0.06 1.43 -4.32
N VAL A 37 0.86 1.45 -3.34
CA VAL A 37 0.69 2.30 -2.15
C VAL A 37 1.04 3.76 -2.47
N ASP A 38 0.22 4.69 -2.02
CA ASP A 38 0.51 6.12 -2.13
C ASP A 38 1.66 6.51 -1.18
N ILE A 39 2.87 6.61 -1.74
CA ILE A 39 4.09 6.97 -0.99
C ILE A 39 3.95 8.35 -0.34
N CYS A 40 3.30 9.30 -1.01
CA CYS A 40 3.13 10.63 -0.45
C CYS A 40 2.21 10.62 0.76
N ARG A 41 1.14 9.83 0.69
CA ARG A 41 0.30 9.57 1.85
C ARG A 41 1.06 8.84 2.97
N CYS A 42 1.92 7.88 2.63
CA CYS A 42 2.78 7.22 3.63
C CYS A 42 3.70 8.19 4.38
N LEU A 43 4.16 9.26 3.74
CA LEU A 43 5.05 10.26 4.33
C LEU A 43 4.30 11.33 5.15
N SER A 44 3.04 11.63 4.80
CA SER A 44 2.25 12.69 5.44
C SER A 44 1.25 12.19 6.48
N GLU A 45 0.79 10.94 6.37
CA GLU A 45 -0.26 10.39 7.22
C GLU A 45 0.28 10.11 8.65
N PRO A 46 -0.40 10.59 9.70
CA PRO A 46 -0.03 10.27 11.07
C PRO A 46 -0.10 8.76 11.32
N GLY A 47 0.90 8.23 12.04
CA GLY A 47 1.04 6.79 12.29
C GLY A 47 -0.09 6.14 13.10
N ASN A 48 -1.01 6.93 13.66
CA ASN A 48 -2.13 6.48 14.47
C ASN A 48 -3.46 6.38 13.70
N THR A 49 -3.50 6.76 12.42
CA THR A 49 -4.69 6.60 11.58
C THR A 49 -4.92 5.14 11.21
N ASP A 50 -6.17 4.75 11.00
CA ASP A 50 -6.48 3.36 10.65
C ASP A 50 -5.94 2.98 9.27
N TRP A 51 -5.91 3.93 8.34
CA TRP A 51 -5.26 3.72 7.05
C TRP A 51 -3.78 3.42 7.21
N TYR A 52 -3.03 4.21 7.99
CA TYR A 52 -1.62 3.95 8.20
C TYR A 52 -1.39 2.62 8.90
N LYS A 53 -2.17 2.28 9.95
CA LYS A 53 -2.05 0.98 10.64
C LYS A 53 -2.21 -0.20 9.68
N GLN A 54 -3.17 -0.11 8.76
CA GLN A 54 -3.43 -1.14 7.74
C GLN A 54 -2.34 -1.19 6.67
N ASN A 55 -1.70 -0.05 6.36
CA ASN A 55 -0.71 0.08 5.29
C ASN A 55 0.74 0.17 5.80
N ARG A 56 0.98 0.07 7.11
CA ARG A 56 2.27 0.40 7.75
C ARG A 56 3.44 -0.32 7.09
N TYR A 57 3.33 -1.63 6.91
CA TYR A 57 4.39 -2.44 6.33
C TYR A 57 4.60 -2.11 4.85
N THR A 58 3.52 -1.89 4.09
CA THR A 58 3.61 -1.44 2.69
C THR A 58 4.28 -0.09 2.56
N CYS A 59 3.92 0.86 3.42
CA CYS A 59 4.53 2.18 3.47
C CYS A 59 6.01 2.09 3.80
N ARG A 60 6.38 1.30 4.81
CA ARG A 60 7.78 1.04 5.15
C ARG A 60 8.54 0.48 3.94
N ASP A 61 7.99 -0.52 3.28
CA ASP A 61 8.67 -1.23 2.19
C ASP A 61 8.79 -0.34 0.94
N ALA A 62 7.74 0.40 0.59
CA ALA A 62 7.76 1.33 -0.54
C ALA A 62 8.76 2.49 -0.34
N ILE A 63 8.79 3.08 0.86
CA ILE A 63 9.79 4.11 1.19
C ILE A 63 11.20 3.50 1.20
N SER A 64 11.38 2.31 1.77
CA SER A 64 12.68 1.61 1.80
C SER A 64 13.21 1.35 0.39
N ALA A 65 12.35 0.83 -0.50
CA ALA A 65 12.67 0.60 -1.90
C ALA A 65 13.06 1.89 -2.62
N ARG A 66 12.34 2.98 -2.36
CA ARG A 66 12.61 4.29 -2.95
C ARG A 66 13.93 4.90 -2.47
N LEU A 67 14.32 4.62 -1.22
CA LEU A 67 15.59 5.02 -0.63
C LEU A 67 16.75 4.05 -0.92
N GLY A 68 16.48 2.90 -1.53
CA GLY A 68 17.48 1.88 -1.83
C GLY A 68 18.03 1.17 -0.59
N VAL A 69 17.23 1.03 0.46
CA VAL A 69 17.60 0.34 1.72
C VAL A 69 16.60 -0.76 2.04
N GLU A 70 16.98 -1.72 2.90
CA GLU A 70 16.07 -2.83 3.28
C GLU A 70 14.97 -2.35 4.23
N ASN A 71 15.31 -1.55 5.24
CA ASN A 71 14.35 -1.00 6.19
C ASN A 71 14.78 0.41 6.62
N TRP A 72 14.16 1.43 6.03
CA TRP A 72 14.50 2.81 6.31
C TRP A 72 14.25 3.23 7.77
N GLU A 73 13.26 2.64 8.46
CA GLU A 73 12.96 2.98 9.86
C GLU A 73 14.14 2.62 10.77
N ALA A 74 14.77 1.47 10.51
CA ALA A 74 15.90 0.96 11.28
C ALA A 74 17.21 1.72 11.01
N VAL A 75 17.36 2.34 9.83
CA VAL A 75 18.57 3.08 9.44
C VAL A 75 18.30 4.58 9.25
N SER A 76 17.21 5.09 9.81
CA SER A 76 16.75 6.48 9.67
C SER A 76 17.79 7.52 10.11
N LEU A 77 18.66 7.16 11.06
CA LEU A 77 19.77 8.01 11.53
C LEU A 77 20.95 8.08 10.55
N ASN A 78 20.96 7.28 9.47
CA ASN A 78 21.98 7.38 8.44
C ASN A 78 21.76 8.68 7.63
N PRO A 79 22.77 9.56 7.49
CA PRO A 79 22.59 10.84 6.83
C PRO A 79 22.15 10.73 5.37
N LYS A 80 22.53 9.64 4.66
CA LYS A 80 22.06 9.41 3.28
C LYS A 80 20.57 9.05 3.24
N VAL A 81 20.10 8.28 4.21
CA VAL A 81 18.69 7.90 4.35
C VAL A 81 17.87 9.11 4.73
N SER A 82 18.33 9.91 5.69
CA SER A 82 17.68 11.18 6.07
C SER A 82 17.57 12.14 4.88
N ALA A 83 18.66 12.40 4.15
CA ALA A 83 18.63 13.28 2.99
C ALA A 83 17.73 12.75 1.86
N GLY A 84 17.70 11.43 1.67
CA GLY A 84 16.78 10.79 0.74
C GLY A 84 15.32 10.95 1.17
N PHE A 85 15.02 10.77 2.46
CA PHE A 85 13.68 10.95 3.02
C PHE A 85 13.20 12.39 2.82
N ASP A 86 14.03 13.38 3.15
CA ASP A 86 13.73 14.80 2.94
C ASP A 86 13.44 15.12 1.46
N ARG A 87 14.18 14.48 0.53
CA ARG A 87 13.93 14.62 -0.90
C ARG A 87 12.56 14.04 -1.29
N LEU A 88 12.16 12.90 -0.74
CA LEU A 88 10.85 12.31 -1.01
C LEU A 88 9.71 13.17 -0.46
N VAL A 89 9.88 13.72 0.74
CA VAL A 89 8.92 14.66 1.33
C VAL A 89 8.72 15.88 0.42
N LYS A 90 9.81 16.44 -0.13
CA LYS A 90 9.77 17.55 -1.08
C LYS A 90 9.13 17.17 -2.42
N GLU A 91 9.37 15.97 -2.94
CA GLU A 91 8.72 15.47 -4.16
C GLU A 91 7.19 15.41 -4.01
N CYS A 92 6.71 15.21 -2.78
CA CYS A 92 5.29 15.22 -2.45
C CYS A 92 4.70 16.61 -2.19
N GLY A 93 5.51 17.68 -2.26
CA GLY A 93 5.05 19.07 -2.15
C GLY A 93 4.97 19.63 -0.73
N TYR A 94 5.69 19.04 0.23
CA TYR A 94 5.78 19.49 1.62
C TYR A 94 7.08 20.24 1.94
#